data_AF-E2AIX4-F1
#
_entry.id   AF-E2AIX4-F1
#
_cell.length_a   1.000
_cell.length_b   1.000
_cell.length_c   1.000
_cell.angle_alpha   90.00
_cell.angle_beta   90.00
_cell.angle_gamma   90.00
#
_symmetry.space_group_name_H-M   'P 1'
#
loop_
_entity.id
_entity.type
_entity.pdbx_description
1 polymer ?
#
loop_
_entity_poly.entity_id
_entity_poly.type
_entity_poly.pdbx_seq_one_letter_code
_entity_poly.pdbx_strand_id
1 'polypeptide(L)'
;MVNDNDIFYAQSQDPKARKEHYAVVSRDPELTPFQWNAEKNAAFSTADSTWLPVNSNYKQLNLKEEMGIKNSHYDIYKNLAHLHRKEPALTEGSYTLFIMNDGAVLGVVRNSGDRYVLLLINYKDDISQDVDLSDHDLAETLKLKVASSGSHSSLKQQ
;
A
#
# COMPACT_ATOMS: atom_id res chain seq x y z
N MET A 1 -4.76 0.64 5.70
CA MET A 1 -5.45 -0.63 6.00
C MET A 1 -6.30 -0.36 7.23
N VAL A 2 -7.61 -0.25 7.04
CA VAL A 2 -8.55 -0.01 8.14
C VAL A 2 -8.67 -1.31 8.92
N ASN A 3 -8.51 -1.24 10.25
CA ASN A 3 -8.69 -2.35 11.17
C ASN A 3 -10.18 -2.71 11.25
N ASP A 4 -10.68 -3.47 10.28
CA ASP A 4 -11.99 -4.12 10.35
C ASP A 4 -11.75 -5.63 10.52
N ASN A 5 -11.39 -6.01 11.75
CA ASN A 5 -11.31 -7.40 12.20
C ASN A 5 -12.72 -8.00 12.32
N ASP A 6 -13.46 -8.01 11.22
CA ASP A 6 -14.88 -8.36 11.10
C ASP A 6 -15.20 -9.85 11.35
N ILE A 7 -14.20 -10.66 11.70
CA ILE A 7 -14.39 -12.08 11.99
C ILE A 7 -14.69 -12.22 13.47
N PHE A 8 -15.91 -12.65 13.82
CA PHE A 8 -16.23 -12.97 15.21
C PHE A 8 -15.54 -14.26 15.65
N TYR A 9 -15.27 -14.42 16.96
CA TYR A 9 -14.67 -15.66 17.49
C TYR A 9 -15.41 -16.93 17.05
N ALA A 10 -16.74 -16.89 16.99
CA ALA A 10 -17.57 -18.02 16.56
C ALA A 10 -17.36 -18.43 15.09
N GLN A 11 -16.81 -17.53 14.27
CA GLN A 11 -16.49 -17.78 12.86
C GLN A 11 -15.02 -18.14 12.67
N SER A 12 -14.19 -17.95 13.71
CA SER A 12 -12.75 -18.19 13.65
C SER A 12 -12.46 -19.66 13.35
N GLN A 13 -11.53 -19.88 12.43
CA GLN A 13 -11.02 -21.19 12.06
C GLN A 13 -9.57 -21.40 12.55
N ASP A 14 -8.90 -20.34 13.02
CA ASP A 14 -7.53 -20.45 13.53
C ASP A 14 -7.49 -21.24 14.84
N PRO A 15 -6.77 -22.39 14.92
CA PRO A 15 -6.60 -23.14 16.16
C PRO A 15 -5.94 -22.35 17.29
N LYS A 16 -5.22 -21.28 16.96
CA LYS A 16 -4.59 -20.39 17.93
C LYS A 16 -5.53 -19.30 18.46
N ALA A 17 -6.72 -19.13 17.87
CA ALA A 17 -7.70 -18.18 18.34
C ALA A 17 -8.19 -18.55 19.73
N ARG A 18 -7.89 -17.70 20.71
CA ARG A 18 -8.41 -17.81 22.08
C ARG A 18 -9.52 -16.80 22.25
N LYS A 19 -10.64 -17.21 22.84
CA LYS A 19 -11.85 -16.37 22.99
C LYS A 19 -11.57 -14.96 23.54
N GLU A 20 -10.61 -14.83 24.45
CA GLU A 20 -10.25 -13.56 25.10
C GLU A 20 -9.41 -12.62 24.23
N HIS A 21 -8.66 -13.16 23.26
CA HIS A 21 -7.66 -12.40 22.48
C HIS A 21 -7.65 -12.71 20.98
N TYR A 22 -8.71 -13.33 20.46
CA TYR A 22 -8.73 -13.84 19.09
C TYR A 22 -8.49 -12.73 18.06
N ALA A 23 -8.97 -11.50 18.29
CA ALA A 23 -8.79 -10.40 17.34
C ALA A 23 -7.32 -9.96 17.16
N VAL A 24 -6.44 -10.29 18.11
CA VAL A 24 -5.00 -9.95 18.06
C VAL A 24 -4.14 -11.17 17.71
N VAL A 25 -4.62 -12.37 18.04
CA VAL A 25 -3.86 -13.62 17.90
C VAL A 25 -4.26 -14.42 16.65
N SER A 26 -5.53 -14.34 16.25
CA SER A 26 -6.03 -15.07 15.08
C SER A 26 -5.44 -14.49 13.81
N ARG A 27 -5.08 -15.39 12.89
CA ARG A 27 -4.63 -15.05 11.54
C ARG A 27 -5.78 -14.99 10.54
N ASP A 28 -6.99 -15.34 10.97
CA ASP A 28 -8.17 -15.44 10.09
C ASP A 28 -8.46 -14.16 9.29
N PRO A 29 -8.27 -12.91 9.80
CA PRO A 29 -8.48 -11.70 8.99
C PRO A 29 -7.73 -11.73 7.66
N GLU A 30 -6.52 -12.27 7.66
CA GLU A 30 -5.64 -12.31 6.48
C GLU A 30 -5.88 -13.52 5.58
N LEU A 31 -6.83 -14.38 5.99
CA LEU A 31 -7.23 -15.60 5.29
C LEU A 31 -8.67 -15.53 4.79
N THR A 32 -9.33 -14.37 4.95
CA THR A 32 -10.65 -14.15 4.36
C THR A 32 -10.59 -14.28 2.85
N PRO A 33 -11.67 -14.75 2.20
CA PRO A 33 -11.67 -14.92 0.76
C PRO A 33 -11.40 -13.60 0.02
N PHE A 34 -10.62 -13.67 -1.06
CA PHE A 34 -10.24 -12.50 -1.83
C PHE A 34 -11.45 -11.80 -2.47
N GLN A 35 -11.41 -10.46 -2.51
CA GLN A 35 -12.53 -9.62 -2.93
C GLN A 35 -12.44 -9.31 -4.44
N TRP A 36 -12.94 -10.21 -5.30
CA TRP A 36 -12.84 -10.01 -6.76
C TRP A 36 -13.79 -8.93 -7.27
N ASN A 37 -15.05 -8.93 -6.83
CA ASN A 37 -16.06 -7.95 -7.22
C ASN A 37 -17.17 -7.82 -6.14
N ALA A 38 -18.24 -7.07 -6.43
CA ALA A 38 -19.36 -6.85 -5.51
C ALA A 38 -20.47 -7.94 -5.52
N GLU A 39 -20.28 -9.09 -6.17
CA GLU A 39 -21.27 -10.17 -6.25
C GLU A 39 -21.26 -11.08 -5.01
N LYS A 40 -22.10 -12.12 -4.95
CA LYS A 40 -22.16 -13.06 -3.80
C LYS A 40 -20.75 -13.56 -3.45
N ASN A 41 -20.40 -13.53 -2.15
CA ASN A 41 -19.07 -13.90 -1.64
C ASN A 41 -17.91 -13.21 -2.37
N ALA A 42 -18.10 -11.95 -2.79
CA ALA A 42 -17.16 -11.20 -3.62
C ALA A 42 -16.70 -11.90 -4.91
N ALA A 43 -17.57 -12.73 -5.50
CA ALA A 43 -17.28 -13.65 -6.60
C ALA A 43 -16.15 -14.65 -6.35
N PHE A 44 -15.75 -14.86 -5.09
CA PHE A 44 -14.79 -15.89 -4.72
C PHE A 44 -15.38 -17.31 -4.86
N SER A 45 -16.67 -17.48 -4.53
CA SER A 45 -17.35 -18.77 -4.59
C SER A 45 -18.85 -18.61 -4.84
N THR A 46 -19.44 -19.55 -5.59
CA THR A 46 -20.88 -19.63 -5.83
C THR A 46 -21.65 -20.35 -4.71
N ALA A 47 -20.95 -21.05 -3.82
CA ALA A 47 -21.52 -21.74 -2.66
C ALA A 47 -22.28 -20.77 -1.73
N ASP A 48 -23.10 -21.30 -0.83
CA ASP A 48 -23.87 -20.47 0.10
C ASP A 48 -23.00 -19.76 1.14
N SER A 49 -21.91 -20.39 1.56
CA SER A 49 -20.92 -19.82 2.47
C SER A 49 -19.49 -20.27 2.13
N THR A 50 -18.51 -19.47 2.53
CA THR A 50 -17.08 -19.78 2.50
C THR A 50 -16.59 -20.27 3.87
N TRP A 51 -15.36 -20.78 3.97
CA TRP A 51 -14.80 -21.27 5.25
C TRP A 51 -14.57 -20.16 6.28
N LEU A 52 -14.33 -18.93 5.80
CA LEU A 52 -14.32 -17.70 6.56
C LEU A 52 -15.22 -16.68 5.86
N PRO A 53 -15.90 -15.78 6.60
CA PRO A 53 -16.70 -14.73 5.98
C PRO A 53 -15.82 -13.80 5.13
N VAL A 54 -16.37 -13.29 4.03
CA VAL A 54 -15.74 -12.19 3.30
C VAL A 54 -15.91 -10.91 4.12
N ASN A 55 -14.90 -10.05 4.17
CA ASN A 55 -15.00 -8.76 4.88
C ASN A 55 -16.16 -7.94 4.31
N SER A 56 -16.94 -7.31 5.19
CA SER A 56 -18.17 -6.60 4.84
C SER A 56 -17.98 -5.48 3.79
N ASN A 57 -16.77 -4.93 3.68
CA ASN A 57 -16.42 -3.85 2.77
C ASN A 57 -16.30 -4.29 1.29
N TYR A 58 -16.36 -5.59 0.96
CA TYR A 58 -16.13 -6.09 -0.41
C TYR A 58 -17.06 -5.48 -1.49
N LYS A 59 -18.22 -4.95 -1.09
CA LYS A 59 -19.14 -4.26 -1.99
C LYS A 59 -18.57 -2.96 -2.54
N GLN A 60 -17.68 -2.30 -1.80
CA GLN A 60 -17.07 -1.02 -2.15
C GLN A 60 -15.57 -1.17 -2.44
N LEU A 61 -14.88 -2.04 -1.69
CA LEU A 61 -13.45 -2.31 -1.84
C LEU A 61 -13.24 -3.67 -2.49
N ASN A 62 -13.04 -3.73 -3.80
CA ASN A 62 -12.74 -4.97 -4.51
C ASN A 62 -11.91 -4.68 -5.77
N LEU A 63 -11.31 -5.73 -6.33
CA LEU A 63 -10.43 -5.59 -7.49
C LEU A 63 -11.12 -4.91 -8.68
N LYS A 64 -12.37 -5.31 -9.00
CA LYS A 64 -13.10 -4.75 -10.13
C LYS A 64 -13.29 -3.24 -10.01
N GLU A 65 -13.64 -2.74 -8.82
CA GLU A 65 -13.76 -1.31 -8.55
C GLU A 65 -12.38 -0.63 -8.60
N GLU A 66 -11.36 -1.19 -7.97
CA GLU A 66 -10.01 -0.59 -7.96
C GLU A 66 -9.37 -0.50 -9.34
N MET A 67 -9.66 -1.44 -10.26
CA MET A 67 -9.18 -1.40 -11.64
C MET A 67 -9.72 -0.20 -12.44
N GLY A 68 -10.86 0.37 -12.04
CA GLY A 68 -11.46 1.54 -12.68
C GLY A 68 -11.02 2.88 -12.10
N ILE A 69 -10.30 2.88 -10.97
CA ILE A 69 -9.93 4.08 -10.22
C ILE A 69 -8.45 4.38 -10.40
N LYS A 70 -8.13 5.56 -10.95
CA LYS A 70 -6.75 6.05 -11.04
C LYS A 70 -6.18 6.28 -9.63
N ASN A 71 -4.91 5.91 -9.41
CA ASN A 71 -4.26 5.97 -8.11
C ASN A 71 -4.95 5.11 -7.01
N SER A 72 -5.70 4.08 -7.39
CA SER A 72 -6.12 3.02 -6.46
C SER A 72 -4.92 2.22 -5.94
N HIS A 73 -5.10 1.40 -4.90
CA HIS A 73 -3.98 0.57 -4.42
C HIS A 73 -3.53 -0.41 -5.50
N TYR A 74 -4.47 -0.99 -6.26
CA TYR A 74 -4.15 -1.78 -7.44
C TYR A 74 -3.29 -1.02 -8.47
N ASP A 75 -3.70 0.17 -8.88
CA ASP A 75 -2.98 0.98 -9.89
C ASP A 75 -1.58 1.36 -9.38
N ILE A 76 -1.48 1.84 -8.13
CA ILE A 76 -0.21 2.17 -7.47
C ILE A 76 0.72 0.96 -7.45
N TYR A 77 0.25 -0.19 -6.98
CA TYR A 77 1.09 -1.38 -6.86
C TYR A 77 1.54 -1.90 -8.22
N LYS A 78 0.65 -1.89 -9.22
CA LYS A 78 0.98 -2.25 -10.60
C LYS A 78 2.06 -1.33 -11.18
N ASN A 79 1.96 -0.02 -10.95
CA ASN A 79 2.93 0.97 -11.42
C ASN A 79 4.29 0.81 -10.69
N LEU A 80 4.29 0.58 -9.38
CA LEU A 80 5.51 0.29 -8.62
C LEU A 80 6.18 -1.00 -9.07
N ALA A 81 5.42 -2.09 -9.29
CA ALA A 81 5.96 -3.35 -9.79
C ALA A 81 6.54 -3.20 -11.19
N HIS A 82 5.91 -2.38 -12.06
CA HIS A 82 6.48 -2.04 -13.36
C HIS A 82 7.78 -1.24 -13.22
N LEU A 83 7.80 -0.21 -12.36
CA LEU A 83 8.98 0.62 -12.12
C LEU A 83 10.14 -0.22 -11.57
N HIS A 84 9.90 -1.07 -10.58
CA HIS A 84 10.90 -1.98 -10.02
C HIS A 84 11.54 -2.89 -11.09
N ARG A 85 10.76 -3.36 -12.08
CA ARG A 85 11.31 -4.19 -13.17
C ARG A 85 12.11 -3.41 -14.21
N LYS A 86 11.95 -2.08 -14.29
CA LYS A 86 12.52 -1.24 -15.35
C LYS A 86 13.61 -0.31 -14.88
N GLU A 87 13.75 -0.12 -13.58
CA GLU A 87 14.66 0.86 -13.00
C GLU A 87 15.78 0.16 -12.22
N PRO A 88 17.00 0.06 -12.79
CA PRO A 88 18.14 -0.59 -12.14
C PRO A 88 18.46 -0.01 -10.75
N ALA A 89 18.20 1.29 -10.54
CA ALA A 89 18.39 1.90 -9.23
C ALA A 89 17.54 1.20 -8.14
N LEU A 90 16.36 0.66 -8.48
CA LEU A 90 15.50 -0.02 -7.50
C LEU A 90 15.93 -1.47 -7.22
N THR A 91 16.56 -2.15 -8.18
CA THR A 91 16.91 -3.58 -8.07
C THR A 91 18.34 -3.80 -7.57
N GLU A 92 19.29 -3.06 -8.13
CA GLU A 92 20.73 -3.27 -7.95
C GLU A 92 21.43 -2.03 -7.41
N GLY A 93 20.75 -0.88 -7.44
CA GLY A 93 21.29 0.39 -7.01
C GLY A 93 21.57 0.45 -5.51
N SER A 94 22.60 1.22 -5.15
CA SER A 94 22.88 1.62 -3.79
C SER A 94 21.73 2.43 -3.21
N TYR A 95 21.74 2.63 -1.89
CA TYR A 95 20.77 3.47 -1.24
C TYR A 95 21.40 4.38 -0.19
N THR A 96 20.85 5.58 -0.07
CA THR A 96 21.11 6.53 1.01
C THR A 96 19.77 6.88 1.65
N LEU A 97 19.72 6.84 2.97
CA LEU A 97 18.53 7.15 3.76
C LEU A 97 18.74 8.46 4.50
N PHE A 98 17.69 9.26 4.58
CA PHE A 98 17.63 10.46 5.42
C PHE A 98 16.26 10.61 6.06
N ILE A 99 16.24 11.32 7.18
CA ILE A 99 15.05 11.59 7.96
C ILE A 99 14.95 13.11 8.11
N MET A 100 13.76 13.65 7.87
CA MET A 100 13.49 15.09 7.96
C MET A 100 12.28 15.34 8.86
N ASN A 101 12.11 16.62 9.22
CA ASN A 101 10.95 17.12 9.96
C ASN A 101 10.72 16.33 11.25
N ASP A 102 11.78 16.17 12.05
CA ASP A 102 11.74 15.49 13.35
C ASP A 102 11.13 14.06 13.28
N GLY A 103 11.52 13.30 12.25
CA GLY A 103 11.04 11.92 12.07
C GLY A 103 9.73 11.79 11.30
N ALA A 104 9.11 12.88 10.86
CA ALA A 104 7.86 12.83 10.11
C ALA A 104 8.04 12.29 8.68
N VAL A 105 9.20 12.56 8.06
CA VAL A 105 9.45 12.17 6.67
C VAL A 105 10.66 11.26 6.57
N LEU A 106 10.46 10.11 5.94
CA LEU A 106 11.53 9.21 5.50
C LEU A 106 11.83 9.49 4.03
N GLY A 107 13.08 9.82 3.74
CA GLY A 107 13.63 9.92 2.39
C GLY A 107 14.59 8.78 2.10
N VAL A 108 14.45 8.19 0.92
CA VAL A 108 15.40 7.18 0.41
C VAL A 108 15.76 7.53 -1.02
N VAL A 109 17.06 7.69 -1.27
CA VAL A 109 17.61 7.84 -2.62
C VAL A 109 18.22 6.52 -3.02
N ARG A 110 17.80 6.01 -4.17
CA ARG A 110 18.36 4.85 -4.85
C ARG A 110 19.15 5.31 -6.06
N ASN A 111 20.35 4.80 -6.24
CA ASN A 111 21.25 5.20 -7.33
C ASN A 111 21.87 3.97 -8.02
N SER A 112 21.84 3.97 -9.35
CA SER A 112 22.66 3.08 -10.18
C SER A 112 23.24 3.84 -11.37
N GLY A 113 24.43 4.42 -11.20
CA GLY A 113 25.10 5.22 -12.24
C GLY A 113 24.35 6.51 -12.50
N ASP A 114 23.86 6.68 -13.73
CA ASP A 114 23.11 7.89 -14.14
C ASP A 114 21.61 7.79 -13.82
N ARG A 115 21.19 6.72 -13.13
CA ARG A 115 19.80 6.44 -12.80
C ARG A 115 19.52 6.65 -11.32
N TYR A 116 18.46 7.40 -11.02
CA TYR A 116 18.10 7.81 -9.66
C TYR A 116 16.62 7.61 -9.40
N VAL A 117 16.29 7.16 -8.19
CA VAL A 117 14.92 7.18 -7.67
C VAL A 117 14.91 7.75 -6.27
N LEU A 118 14.08 8.77 -6.06
CA LEU A 118 13.76 9.31 -4.75
C LEU A 118 12.41 8.74 -4.28
N LEU A 119 12.41 8.15 -3.09
CA LEU A 119 11.22 7.78 -2.34
C LEU A 119 11.06 8.75 -1.16
N LEU A 120 9.85 9.29 -0.99
CA LEU A 120 9.47 10.08 0.17
C LEU A 120 8.23 9.46 0.79
N ILE A 121 8.27 9.21 2.10
CA ILE A 121 7.13 8.73 2.89
C ILE A 121 6.88 9.72 4.01
N ASN A 122 5.65 10.27 4.06
CA ASN A 122 5.16 11.04 5.18
C ASN A 122 4.42 10.11 6.16
N TYR A 123 4.86 10.08 7.41
CA TYR A 123 4.25 9.27 8.49
C TYR A 123 3.23 10.03 9.34
N LYS A 124 2.96 11.31 9.04
CA LYS A 124 1.93 12.08 9.75
C LYS A 124 0.58 11.93 9.04
N ASP A 125 -0.44 11.60 9.82
CA ASP A 125 -1.83 11.55 9.36
C ASP A 125 -2.32 12.98 9.09
N ASP A 126 -2.86 13.21 7.89
CA ASP A 126 -3.50 14.45 7.44
C ASP A 126 -2.71 15.77 7.66
N ILE A 127 -1.40 15.68 7.91
CA ILE A 127 -0.51 16.83 8.08
C ILE A 127 0.52 16.82 6.96
N SER A 128 0.40 17.77 6.03
CA SER A 128 1.38 17.99 4.97
C SER A 128 2.75 18.37 5.55
N GLN A 129 3.81 17.92 4.86
CA GLN A 129 5.19 18.18 5.24
C GLN A 129 5.89 18.85 4.06
N ASP A 130 6.51 20.00 4.32
CA ASP A 130 7.44 20.62 3.37
C ASP A 130 8.79 19.90 3.48
N VAL A 131 9.38 19.59 2.33
CA VAL A 131 10.61 18.81 2.23
C VAL A 131 11.61 19.58 1.39
N ASP A 132 12.71 19.99 2.03
CA ASP A 132 13.86 20.56 1.34
C ASP A 132 14.80 19.43 0.89
N LEU A 133 15.15 19.43 -0.39
CA LEU A 133 16.00 18.41 -1.02
C LEU A 133 17.35 18.97 -1.48
N SER A 134 17.64 20.25 -1.23
CA SER A 134 18.84 20.92 -1.77
C SER A 134 20.16 20.30 -1.28
N ASP A 135 20.17 19.68 -0.10
CA ASP A 135 21.36 19.05 0.49
C ASP A 135 21.52 17.55 0.12
N HIS A 136 20.61 17.02 -0.70
CA HIS A 136 20.65 15.64 -1.15
C HIS A 136 21.05 15.63 -2.62
N ASP A 137 22.27 15.18 -2.93
CA ASP A 137 22.88 15.10 -4.26
C ASP A 137 21.93 14.42 -5.28
N LEU A 138 21.05 15.23 -5.87
CA LEU A 138 19.92 14.84 -6.68
C LEU A 138 19.98 15.64 -7.98
N ALA A 139 19.42 15.05 -9.04
CA ALA A 139 19.28 15.75 -10.30
C ALA A 139 18.42 17.02 -10.12
N GLU A 140 18.77 18.09 -10.85
CA GLU A 140 18.05 19.38 -10.81
C GLU A 140 16.56 19.24 -11.16
N THR A 141 16.20 18.19 -11.90
CA THR A 141 14.82 17.90 -12.27
C THR A 141 14.47 16.45 -11.98
N LEU A 142 13.36 16.25 -11.27
CA LEU A 142 12.78 14.93 -10.96
C LEU A 142 11.39 14.81 -11.58
N LYS A 143 11.05 13.62 -12.07
CA LYS A 143 9.71 13.31 -12.60
C LYS A 143 8.95 12.43 -11.62
N LEU A 144 7.78 12.89 -11.15
CA LEU A 144 6.90 12.05 -10.34
C LEU A 144 6.45 10.83 -11.15
N LYS A 145 6.73 9.63 -10.63
CA LYS A 145 6.32 8.36 -11.25
C LYS A 145 5.09 7.75 -10.60
N VAL A 146 5.03 7.77 -9.28
CA VAL A 146 3.93 7.20 -8.48
C VAL A 146 3.73 8.07 -7.24
N ALA A 147 2.47 8.29 -6.86
CA ALA A 147 2.08 8.86 -5.57
C ALA A 147 1.02 7.95 -4.94
N SER A 148 0.97 7.89 -3.60
CA SER A 148 -0.08 7.13 -2.92
C SER A 148 -1.45 7.81 -3.10
N SER A 149 -2.52 7.06 -2.85
CA SER A 149 -3.88 7.62 -2.84
C SER A 149 -3.95 8.74 -1.79
N GLY A 150 -4.46 9.91 -2.18
CA GLY A 150 -4.53 11.10 -1.33
C GLY A 150 -3.23 11.91 -1.19
N SER A 151 -2.11 11.45 -1.76
CA SER A 151 -0.88 12.24 -1.78
C SER A 151 -0.92 13.31 -2.87
N HIS A 152 -0.62 14.54 -2.49
CA HIS A 152 -0.43 15.67 -3.39
C HIS A 152 1.03 16.12 -3.31
N SER A 153 1.67 16.30 -4.46
CA SER A 153 3.03 16.85 -4.55
C SER A 153 3.05 18.05 -5.48
N SER A 154 3.70 19.11 -5.04
CA SER A 154 3.97 20.33 -5.81
C SER A 154 5.28 20.25 -6.61
N LEU A 155 6.00 19.12 -6.56
CA LEU A 155 7.18 18.89 -7.41
C LEU A 155 6.77 19.13 -8.86
N LYS A 156 7.45 20.07 -9.53
CA LYS A 156 7.15 20.45 -10.92
C LYS A 156 7.27 19.21 -11.81
N GLN A 157 6.13 18.65 -12.19
CA GLN A 157 6.06 17.55 -13.15
C GLN A 157 6.13 18.12 -14.57
N GLN A 158 7.06 17.62 -15.38
CA GLN A 158 6.99 17.68 -16.84
C GLN A 158 6.83 16.26 -17.39
#